data_AF-A0A2Z6IMI3-F1
#
_entry.id   AF-A0A2Z6IMI3-F1
#
_cell.length_a   1.000
_cell.length_b   1.000
_cell.length_c   1.000
_cell.angle_alpha   90.00
_cell.angle_beta   90.00
_cell.angle_gamma   90.00
#
_symmetry.space_group_name_H-M   'P 1'
#
loop_
_entity.id
_entity.type
_entity.pdbx_description
1 polymer ?
#
loop_
_entity_poly.entity_id
_entity_poly.type
_entity_poly.pdbx_seq_one_letter_code
_entity_poly.pdbx_strand_id
1 'polypeptide(L)'
;MISPTQFHNSVHNAISGYWGIAAGAMTPSSVVSAYDGSFSAGLLEAMTLLVSEQRPVLLIACDSDYPQPLYDARPVPDTFAVALLLTATPHPGKTIAQLRFCGDDLFTDSAVQAMDDIALEALRQSIPAARCLPLLQAIARSEARRIVLDYVNPPHLAVDVAPCS
;
A
#
# COMPACT_ATOMS: atom_id res chain seq x y z
N MET A 1 3.53 15.90 -29.88
CA MET A 1 4.58 14.86 -29.87
C MET A 1 5.03 14.69 -28.43
N ILE A 2 4.83 13.52 -27.84
CA ILE A 2 5.27 13.19 -26.48
C ILE A 2 6.77 12.87 -26.55
N SER A 3 7.57 13.31 -25.58
CA SER A 3 9.01 13.00 -25.60
C SER A 3 9.24 11.49 -25.39
N PRO A 4 10.28 10.89 -26.01
CA PRO A 4 10.57 9.46 -25.82
C PRO A 4 10.73 9.06 -24.35
N THR A 5 11.25 9.96 -23.50
CA THR A 5 11.37 9.77 -22.05
C THR A 5 10.01 9.79 -21.37
N GLN A 6 9.13 10.71 -21.78
CA GLN A 6 7.80 10.88 -21.22
C GLN A 6 6.88 9.71 -21.59
N PHE A 7 7.11 9.06 -22.73
CA PHE A 7 6.42 7.83 -23.15
C PHE A 7 6.88 6.58 -22.39
N HIS A 8 8.18 6.43 -22.09
CA HIS A 8 8.64 5.30 -21.28
C HIS A 8 8.30 5.46 -19.79
N ASN A 9 8.14 6.69 -19.30
CA ASN A 9 7.68 6.97 -17.92
C ASN A 9 6.17 6.81 -17.72
N SER A 10 5.38 6.61 -18.78
CA SER A 10 3.92 6.59 -18.67
C SER A 10 3.33 5.22 -18.31
N VAL A 11 4.16 4.16 -18.26
CA VAL A 11 3.73 2.83 -17.82
C VAL A 11 3.98 2.67 -16.32
N HIS A 12 3.00 2.15 -15.57
CA HIS A 12 3.03 2.05 -14.11
C HIS A 12 4.23 1.25 -13.55
N ASN A 13 4.80 0.33 -14.35
CA ASN A 13 6.00 -0.44 -14.00
C ASN A 13 7.33 0.32 -14.18
N ALA A 14 7.33 1.48 -14.86
CA ALA A 14 8.54 2.26 -15.08
C ALA A 14 9.19 2.70 -13.75
N ILE A 15 8.36 3.09 -12.76
CA ILE A 15 8.84 3.51 -11.44
C ILE A 15 9.63 2.39 -10.76
N SER A 16 9.08 1.18 -10.75
CA SER A 16 9.77 0.00 -10.21
C SER A 16 11.03 -0.35 -11.01
N GLY A 17 10.98 -0.22 -12.34
CA GLY A 17 12.14 -0.46 -13.21
C GLY A 17 13.30 0.51 -12.95
N TYR A 18 13.02 1.81 -12.81
CA TYR A 18 14.05 2.82 -12.52
C TYR A 18 14.63 2.66 -11.12
N TRP A 19 13.79 2.37 -10.12
CA TRP A 19 14.29 2.07 -8.79
C TRP A 19 15.17 0.81 -8.81
N GLY A 20 14.76 -0.25 -9.51
CA GLY A 20 15.56 -1.47 -9.67
C GLY A 20 16.93 -1.21 -10.29
N ILE A 21 16.99 -0.40 -11.34
CA ILE A 21 18.26 0.00 -11.97
C ILE A 21 19.12 0.83 -11.01
N ALA A 22 18.53 1.84 -10.35
CA ALA A 22 19.27 2.74 -9.45
C ALA A 22 19.77 2.04 -8.18
N ALA A 23 19.00 1.09 -7.64
CA ALA A 23 19.34 0.31 -6.46
C ALA A 23 20.15 -0.96 -6.77
N GLY A 24 20.37 -1.29 -8.06
CA GLY A 24 20.98 -2.55 -8.48
C GLY A 24 20.14 -3.79 -8.15
N ALA A 25 18.83 -3.61 -7.93
CA ALA A 25 17.92 -4.69 -7.58
C ALA A 25 17.45 -5.43 -8.84
N MET A 26 17.94 -6.67 -9.01
CA MET A 26 17.56 -7.58 -10.11
C MET A 26 16.39 -8.50 -9.75
N THR A 27 15.73 -8.27 -8.61
CA THR A 27 14.62 -9.09 -8.14
C THR A 27 13.34 -8.82 -8.95
N PRO A 28 12.42 -9.79 -9.08
CA PRO A 28 11.14 -9.59 -9.74
C PRO A 28 10.38 -8.40 -9.16
N SER A 29 9.70 -7.64 -10.02
CA SER A 29 8.80 -6.56 -9.62
C SER A 29 7.43 -6.72 -10.27
N SER A 30 6.38 -6.56 -9.46
CA SER A 30 4.99 -6.48 -9.93
C SER A 30 4.45 -5.07 -9.66
N VAL A 31 3.45 -4.66 -10.43
CA VAL A 31 2.70 -3.43 -10.17
C VAL A 31 1.21 -3.71 -10.26
N VAL A 32 0.50 -3.37 -9.19
CA VAL A 32 -0.95 -3.54 -9.06
C VAL A 32 -1.61 -2.17 -9.04
N SER A 33 -2.73 -2.06 -9.75
CA SER A 33 -3.60 -0.88 -9.71
C SER A 33 -5.04 -1.35 -9.56
N ALA A 34 -5.74 -0.76 -8.59
CA ALA A 34 -7.05 -1.19 -8.14
C ALA A 34 -7.90 -0.02 -7.61
N TYR A 35 -7.71 1.17 -8.22
CA TYR A 35 -8.35 2.42 -7.81
C TYR A 35 -8.10 2.73 -6.32
N ASP A 36 -9.13 3.10 -5.54
CA ASP A 36 -9.03 3.31 -4.10
C ASP A 36 -8.59 2.04 -3.31
N GLY A 37 -8.72 0.85 -3.89
CA GLY A 37 -8.27 -0.41 -3.28
C GLY A 37 -6.81 -0.78 -3.58
N SER A 38 -6.06 0.06 -4.29
CA SER A 38 -4.71 -0.29 -4.79
C SER A 38 -3.73 -0.68 -3.68
N PHE A 39 -3.73 0.04 -2.55
CA PHE A 39 -2.86 -0.27 -1.42
C PHE A 39 -3.14 -1.68 -0.87
N SER A 40 -4.41 -1.99 -0.61
CA SER A 40 -4.83 -3.28 -0.03
C SER A 40 -4.59 -4.44 -1.00
N ALA A 41 -4.83 -4.24 -2.30
CA ALA A 41 -4.49 -5.24 -3.33
C ALA A 41 -2.98 -5.50 -3.39
N GLY A 42 -2.16 -4.45 -3.37
CA GLY A 42 -0.71 -4.57 -3.30
C GLY A 42 -0.22 -5.23 -2.01
N LEU A 43 -0.84 -4.94 -0.86
CA LEU A 43 -0.53 -5.60 0.42
C LEU A 43 -0.85 -7.10 0.38
N LEU A 44 -2.01 -7.47 -0.17
CA LEU A 44 -2.39 -8.86 -0.33
C LEU A 44 -1.43 -9.62 -1.25
N GLU A 45 -1.07 -9.04 -2.40
CA GLU A 45 -0.06 -9.61 -3.30
C GLU A 45 1.30 -9.73 -2.60
N ALA A 46 1.77 -8.67 -1.94
CA ALA A 46 3.08 -8.66 -1.28
C ALA A 46 3.19 -9.71 -0.18
N MET A 47 2.14 -9.91 0.62
CA MET A 47 2.11 -10.97 1.64
C MET A 47 2.03 -12.37 1.00
N THR A 48 1.30 -12.52 -0.10
CA THR A 48 1.24 -13.78 -0.86
C THR A 48 2.61 -14.15 -1.44
N LEU A 49 3.30 -13.18 -2.04
CA LEU A 49 4.67 -13.33 -2.54
C LEU A 49 5.65 -13.65 -1.41
N LEU A 50 5.54 -12.96 -0.26
CA LEU A 50 6.40 -13.21 0.89
C LEU A 50 6.32 -14.67 1.37
N VAL A 51 5.11 -15.21 1.45
CA VAL A 51 4.87 -16.60 1.87
C VAL A 51 5.29 -17.60 0.79
N SER A 52 5.07 -17.28 -0.48
CA SER A 52 5.34 -18.20 -1.60
C SER A 52 6.83 -18.28 -1.93
N GLU A 53 7.52 -17.14 -1.94
CA GLU A 53 8.93 -17.01 -2.33
C GLU A 53 9.90 -17.10 -1.15
N GLN A 54 9.40 -16.98 0.09
CA GLN A 54 10.20 -17.00 1.32
C GLN A 54 11.36 -15.98 1.29
N ARG A 55 11.13 -14.80 0.69
CA ARG A 55 12.09 -13.70 0.55
C ARG A 55 11.46 -12.39 0.99
N PRO A 56 12.24 -11.45 1.55
CA PRO A 56 11.74 -10.12 1.87
C PRO A 56 11.07 -9.44 0.67
N VAL A 57 9.95 -8.77 0.89
CA VAL A 57 9.20 -8.04 -0.13
C VAL A 57 9.09 -6.58 0.27
N LEU A 58 9.43 -5.67 -0.66
CA LEU A 58 9.22 -4.24 -0.50
C LEU A 58 7.92 -3.85 -1.22
N LEU A 59 6.89 -3.51 -0.46
CA LEU A 59 5.67 -2.91 -0.98
C LEU A 59 5.85 -1.40 -1.01
N ILE A 60 5.59 -0.77 -2.16
CA ILE A 60 5.54 0.68 -2.29
C ILE A 60 4.17 1.04 -2.87
N ALA A 61 3.47 1.96 -2.20
CA ALA A 61 2.29 2.60 -2.74
C ALA A 61 2.54 4.10 -2.78
N CYS A 62 2.29 4.72 -3.93
CA CYS A 62 2.48 6.15 -4.12
C CYS A 62 1.45 6.71 -5.10
N ASP A 63 1.00 7.92 -4.81
CA ASP A 63 0.20 8.76 -5.70
C ASP A 63 0.80 10.16 -5.74
N SER A 64 0.66 10.81 -6.88
CA SER A 64 1.01 12.21 -7.10
C SER A 64 -0.14 12.90 -7.83
N ASP A 65 -0.11 14.22 -7.88
CA ASP A 65 -1.07 15.00 -8.63
C ASP A 65 -1.04 14.66 -10.13
N TYR A 66 -2.20 14.78 -10.77
CA TYR A 66 -2.34 14.61 -12.21
C TYR A 66 -2.39 15.96 -12.92
N PRO A 67 -1.81 16.09 -14.12
CA PRO A 67 -2.04 17.27 -14.95
C PRO A 67 -3.49 17.29 -15.47
N GLN A 68 -3.99 18.48 -15.78
CA GLN A 68 -5.26 18.63 -16.49
C GLN A 68 -5.18 18.00 -17.91
N PRO A 69 -6.24 17.34 -18.42
CA PRO A 69 -7.61 17.25 -17.86
C PRO A 69 -7.83 16.06 -16.90
N LEU A 70 -6.81 15.24 -16.62
CA LEU A 70 -6.98 14.03 -15.82
C LEU A 70 -7.33 14.33 -14.36
N TYR A 71 -6.84 15.46 -13.84
CA TYR A 71 -7.21 15.93 -12.52
C TYR A 71 -8.73 16.09 -12.35
N ASP A 72 -9.44 16.61 -13.36
CA ASP A 72 -10.91 16.78 -13.28
C ASP A 72 -11.65 15.43 -13.21
N ALA A 73 -11.09 14.39 -13.82
CA ALA A 73 -11.67 13.04 -13.77
C ALA A 73 -11.35 12.30 -12.47
N ARG A 74 -10.17 12.55 -11.89
CA ARG A 74 -9.71 11.91 -10.65
C ARG A 74 -8.83 12.89 -9.85
N PRO A 75 -9.43 13.72 -8.98
CA PRO A 75 -8.67 14.64 -8.16
C PRO A 75 -7.82 13.88 -7.14
N VAL A 76 -6.51 14.11 -7.16
CA VAL A 76 -5.56 13.70 -6.12
C VAL A 76 -4.89 14.99 -5.65
N PRO A 77 -5.23 15.50 -4.45
CA PRO A 77 -4.91 16.87 -4.06
C PRO A 77 -3.45 17.09 -3.66
N ASP A 78 -2.70 16.02 -3.38
CA ASP A 78 -1.32 16.08 -2.94
C ASP A 78 -0.58 14.76 -3.26
N THR A 79 0.74 14.77 -3.08
CA THR A 79 1.59 13.58 -3.21
C THR A 79 1.64 12.81 -1.89
N PHE A 80 1.47 11.49 -1.95
CA PHE A 80 1.64 10.60 -0.80
C PHE A 80 2.39 9.35 -1.23
N ALA A 81 3.30 8.86 -0.38
CA ALA A 81 3.95 7.58 -0.58
C ALA A 81 4.17 6.85 0.75
N VAL A 82 4.06 5.53 0.70
CA VAL A 82 4.40 4.61 1.79
C VAL A 82 5.23 3.46 1.24
N ALA A 83 6.22 3.03 2.01
CA ALA A 83 7.02 1.86 1.72
C ALA A 83 7.06 0.93 2.95
N LEU A 84 6.71 -0.34 2.76
CA LEU A 84 6.71 -1.37 3.79
C LEU A 84 7.67 -2.49 3.38
N LEU A 85 8.70 -2.74 4.20
CA LEU A 85 9.55 -3.91 4.07
C LEU A 85 8.95 -5.06 4.88
N LEU A 86 8.49 -6.09 4.19
CA LEU A 86 7.84 -7.26 4.78
C LEU A 86 8.83 -8.44 4.82
N THR A 87 8.91 -9.11 5.97
CA THR A 87 9.72 -10.32 6.17
C THR A 87 8.87 -11.41 6.83
N ALA A 88 9.10 -12.67 6.44
CA ALA A 88 8.32 -13.81 6.96
C ALA A 88 8.69 -14.14 8.41
N THR A 89 9.91 -13.80 8.81
CA THR A 89 10.41 -13.95 10.18
C THR A 89 10.78 -12.58 10.75
N PRO A 90 10.49 -12.31 12.04
CA PRO A 90 10.92 -11.09 12.70
C PRO A 90 12.45 -10.98 12.76
N HIS A 91 12.96 -9.78 12.52
CA HIS A 91 14.35 -9.41 12.78
C HIS A 91 14.40 -8.61 14.08
N PRO A 92 15.02 -9.14 15.15
CA PRO A 92 15.11 -8.46 16.44
C PRO A 92 15.66 -7.03 16.30
N GLY A 93 14.97 -6.06 16.91
CA GLY A 93 15.35 -4.64 16.88
C GLY A 93 15.12 -3.93 15.54
N LYS A 94 14.58 -4.60 14.52
CA LYS A 94 14.25 -3.99 13.22
C LYS A 94 12.78 -4.13 12.84
N THR A 95 12.15 -5.24 13.20
CA THR A 95 10.71 -5.43 12.96
C THR A 95 9.91 -4.62 13.97
N ILE A 96 9.00 -3.78 13.48
CA ILE A 96 8.21 -2.85 14.31
C ILE A 96 6.77 -3.34 14.54
N ALA A 97 6.25 -4.21 13.67
CA ALA A 97 4.92 -4.79 13.79
C ALA A 97 4.82 -6.12 13.02
N GLN A 98 3.84 -6.93 13.40
CA GLN A 98 3.43 -8.15 12.72
C GLN A 98 2.09 -7.92 12.05
N LEU A 99 1.96 -8.33 10.80
CA LEU A 99 0.71 -8.30 10.04
C LEU A 99 0.23 -9.73 9.82
N ARG A 100 -1.07 -9.97 10.00
CA ARG A 100 -1.70 -11.26 9.75
C ARG A 100 -3.01 -11.09 8.99
N PHE A 101 -3.22 -12.01 8.07
CA PHE A 101 -4.50 -12.26 7.43
C PHE A 101 -5.14 -13.49 8.06
N CYS A 102 -6.39 -13.37 8.50
CA CYS A 102 -7.14 -14.49 9.06
C CYS A 102 -7.98 -15.13 7.95
N GLY A 103 -7.71 -16.39 7.59
CA GLY A 103 -8.24 -17.01 6.36
C GLY A 103 -9.76 -17.00 6.21
N ASP A 104 -10.50 -17.31 7.28
CA ASP A 104 -11.97 -17.35 7.26
C ASP A 104 -12.63 -15.95 7.19
N ASP A 105 -11.81 -14.92 7.40
CA ASP A 105 -12.24 -13.57 7.81
C ASP A 105 -11.44 -12.49 7.06
N LEU A 106 -10.73 -12.89 6.00
CA LEU A 106 -9.82 -12.06 5.21
C LEU A 106 -10.57 -10.89 4.59
N PHE A 107 -11.79 -11.17 4.13
CA PHE A 107 -12.67 -10.16 3.60
C PHE A 107 -13.91 -9.99 4.46
N THR A 108 -14.36 -8.75 4.62
CA THR A 108 -15.49 -8.41 5.49
C THR A 108 -16.34 -7.29 4.89
N ASP A 109 -17.64 -7.30 5.19
CA ASP A 109 -18.56 -6.20 4.89
C ASP A 109 -18.55 -5.11 5.97
N SER A 110 -17.69 -5.25 6.99
CA SER A 110 -17.50 -4.24 8.03
C SER A 110 -17.05 -2.92 7.42
N ALA A 111 -17.46 -1.80 8.03
CA ALA A 111 -17.03 -0.48 7.59
C ALA A 111 -15.50 -0.34 7.62
N VAL A 112 -14.95 0.38 6.63
CA VAL A 112 -13.53 0.72 6.60
C VAL A 112 -13.16 1.54 7.83
N GLN A 113 -11.97 1.29 8.37
CA GLN A 113 -11.46 2.03 9.52
C GLN A 113 -11.21 3.49 9.13
N ALA A 114 -11.96 4.40 9.74
CA ALA A 114 -11.73 5.84 9.66
C ALA A 114 -10.60 6.28 10.61
N MET A 115 -10.04 7.46 10.34
CA MET A 115 -9.14 8.19 11.22
C MET A 115 -9.94 9.10 12.16
N ASP A 116 -9.52 9.17 13.43
CA ASP A 116 -10.11 10.10 14.40
C ASP A 116 -9.74 11.58 14.10
N ASP A 117 -8.55 11.79 13.55
CA ASP A 117 -8.07 13.11 13.13
C ASP A 117 -8.67 13.50 11.78
N ILE A 118 -9.32 14.66 11.74
CA ILE A 118 -10.07 15.14 10.56
C ILE A 118 -9.14 15.36 9.36
N ALA A 119 -7.93 15.88 9.58
CA ALA A 119 -6.99 16.13 8.48
C ALA A 119 -6.45 14.81 7.91
N LEU A 120 -6.15 13.83 8.78
CA LEU A 120 -5.75 12.50 8.33
C LEU A 120 -6.88 11.74 7.64
N GLU A 121 -8.13 11.89 8.10
CA GLU A 121 -9.28 11.27 7.43
C GLU A 121 -9.51 11.88 6.04
N ALA A 122 -9.37 13.21 5.91
CA ALA A 122 -9.44 13.88 4.62
C ALA A 122 -8.36 13.39 3.65
N LEU A 123 -7.12 13.20 4.12
CA LEU A 123 -6.04 12.60 3.32
C LEU A 123 -6.36 11.15 2.94
N ARG A 124 -6.78 10.32 3.89
CA ARG A 124 -7.16 8.92 3.67
C ARG A 124 -8.24 8.80 2.59
N GLN A 125 -9.22 9.70 2.60
CA GLN A 125 -10.33 9.70 1.65
C GLN A 125 -9.99 10.26 0.27
N SER A 126 -8.98 11.11 0.17
CA SER A 126 -8.66 11.86 -1.05
C SER A 126 -7.48 11.26 -1.85
N ILE A 127 -6.62 10.46 -1.22
CA ILE A 127 -5.44 9.88 -1.86
C ILE A 127 -5.44 8.34 -1.72
N PRO A 128 -5.42 7.55 -2.81
CA PRO A 128 -5.50 6.09 -2.75
C PRO A 128 -4.42 5.41 -1.91
N ALA A 129 -3.16 5.85 -2.01
CA ALA A 129 -2.06 5.32 -1.21
C ALA A 129 -2.20 5.68 0.27
N ALA A 130 -2.89 6.79 0.61
CA ALA A 130 -3.17 7.19 1.99
C ALA A 130 -4.27 6.34 2.66
N ARG A 131 -4.92 5.43 1.92
CA ARG A 131 -5.88 4.45 2.48
C ARG A 131 -5.24 3.53 3.52
N CYS A 132 -3.90 3.46 3.55
CA CYS A 132 -3.12 2.75 4.56
C CYS A 132 -3.02 3.45 5.93
N LEU A 133 -3.45 4.71 6.06
CA LEU A 133 -3.25 5.50 7.28
C LEU A 133 -3.73 4.82 8.58
N PRO A 134 -4.87 4.13 8.64
CA PRO A 134 -5.29 3.41 9.84
C PRO A 134 -4.30 2.32 10.27
N LEU A 135 -3.70 1.61 9.29
CA LEU A 135 -2.66 0.62 9.55
C LEU A 135 -1.39 1.30 10.10
N LEU A 136 -0.95 2.38 9.48
CA LEU A 136 0.23 3.13 9.94
C LEU A 136 0.03 3.70 11.34
N GLN A 137 -1.18 4.16 11.68
CA GLN A 137 -1.51 4.65 13.00
C GLN A 137 -1.40 3.54 14.05
N ALA A 138 -1.95 2.36 13.79
CA ALA A 138 -1.87 1.23 14.71
C ALA A 138 -0.41 0.78 14.94
N ILE A 139 0.41 0.76 13.87
CA ILE A 139 1.86 0.48 13.97
C ILE A 139 2.55 1.55 14.82
N ALA A 140 2.32 2.83 14.52
CA ALA A 140 2.95 3.95 15.23
C ALA A 140 2.58 3.99 16.72
N ARG A 141 1.35 3.59 17.07
CA ARG A 141 0.88 3.49 18.46
C ARG A 141 1.25 2.17 19.14
N SER A 142 1.86 1.22 18.42
CA SER A 142 2.17 -0.12 18.94
C SER A 142 0.93 -0.85 19.47
N GLU A 143 -0.21 -0.69 18.79
CA GLU A 143 -1.49 -1.27 19.19
C GLU A 143 -1.74 -2.61 18.49
N ALA A 144 -2.19 -3.61 19.26
CA ALA A 144 -2.73 -4.84 18.69
C ALA A 144 -4.20 -4.62 18.31
N ARG A 145 -4.52 -4.64 17.02
CA ARG A 145 -5.85 -4.29 16.52
C ARG A 145 -6.13 -4.95 15.17
N ARG A 146 -7.40 -5.24 14.90
CA ARG A 146 -7.89 -5.57 13.56
C ARG A 146 -8.30 -4.29 12.83
N ILE A 147 -7.73 -4.09 11.65
CA ILE A 147 -7.97 -2.93 10.79
C ILE A 147 -8.71 -3.40 9.53
N VAL A 148 -9.75 -2.67 9.14
CA VAL A 148 -10.48 -2.91 7.89
C VAL A 148 -10.10 -1.82 6.89
N LEU A 149 -9.62 -2.21 5.71
CA LEU A 149 -9.11 -1.34 4.66
C LEU A 149 -9.97 -1.44 3.40
N ASP A 150 -10.06 -0.34 2.65
CA ASP A 150 -10.70 -0.30 1.33
C ASP A 150 -10.12 -1.39 0.41
N TYR A 151 -10.98 -2.13 -0.30
CA TYR A 151 -10.60 -3.17 -1.26
C TYR A 151 -11.48 -3.11 -2.52
N VAL A 152 -11.10 -3.85 -3.56
CA VAL A 152 -11.72 -3.77 -4.89
C VAL A 152 -13.08 -4.47 -4.89
N ASN A 153 -14.16 -3.68 -4.93
CA ASN A 153 -15.57 -4.13 -4.79
C ASN A 153 -15.83 -4.79 -3.41
N PRO A 154 -17.05 -4.69 -2.82
CA PRO A 154 -17.32 -5.34 -1.55
C PRO A 154 -17.11 -6.85 -1.71
N PRO A 155 -16.35 -7.49 -0.80
CA PRO A 155 -15.96 -7.04 0.56
C PRO A 155 -14.62 -6.27 0.74
N HIS A 156 -14.44 -5.60 1.89
CA HIS A 156 -13.21 -4.91 2.34
C HIS A 156 -12.14 -5.88 2.87
N LEU A 157 -10.87 -5.46 2.91
CA LEU A 157 -9.76 -6.28 3.41
C LEU A 157 -9.57 -6.10 4.93
N ALA A 158 -9.58 -7.19 5.69
CA ALA A 158 -9.25 -7.19 7.11
C ALA A 158 -7.80 -7.61 7.39
N VAL A 159 -7.11 -6.83 8.21
CA VAL A 159 -5.70 -7.05 8.56
C VAL A 159 -5.55 -6.96 10.08
N ASP A 160 -5.03 -8.01 10.70
CA ASP A 160 -4.63 -7.96 12.10
C ASP A 160 -3.21 -7.40 12.19
N VAL A 161 -3.02 -6.37 13.01
CA VAL A 161 -1.72 -5.82 13.34
C VAL A 161 -1.43 -6.06 14.82
N ALA A 162 -0.20 -6.43 15.13
CA ALA A 162 0.30 -6.56 16.50
C ALA A 162 1.71 -5.96 16.62
N PRO A 163 2.08 -5.36 17.76
CA PRO A 163 3.43 -4.88 17.98
C PRO A 163 4.44 -6.03 18.03
N CYS A 164 5.69 -5.74 17.66
CA CYS A 164 6.81 -6.64 17.91
C CYS A 164 7.45 -6.31 19.27
N SER A 165 7.65 -7.34 20.10
CA SER A 165 8.38 -7.29 21.38
C SER A 165 9.89 -7.31 21.18
#